data_AF-A0A3C0ZXJ3-F1
#
_entry.id   AF-A0A3C0ZXJ3-F1
#
_cell.length_a   1.000
_cell.length_b   1.000
_cell.length_c   1.000
_cell.angle_alpha   90.00
_cell.angle_beta   90.00
_cell.angle_gamma   90.00
#
_symmetry.space_group_name_H-M   'P 1'
#
loop_
_entity.id
_entity.type
_entity.pdbx_description
1 polymer ?
#
loop_
_entity_poly.entity_id
_entity_poly.type
_entity_poly.pdbx_seq_one_letter_code
_entity_poly.pdbx_strand_id
1 'polypeptide(L)'
;MRERAAAIILAVCMAAAMTGCSVFNRTHGYNDREYSVTVETRGSRLEDGCYYVMKNDGTYHRLYIGETSFGNSRVAPSASPKRVAWFGKDADRIPTMYRGESIAYRSSAEFSENFHIERFEDTGYTIGICGMKESGTGRYKFSTNPENMQIDMNASTGVLYRLGDHTATMDRIGDIELRKGNISRAGTVVGLERGKTYATEVYIGTDVNKYSFVADVRAFVSSDVCTLNDYSYTQGNTVSIAFPDWFHSGYYFVGGYGIVRYVASDREFSENMDMNIPNDPAQPVDDDDDSMEASETVKFRTDREEEITVQVTFEPEKGEGDGYGSIPDPTAKVIGEHAVYSLSPGKEGELTMTAVLPAGDYTLEITGLNGRAYNYRVTKKGDQDG
;
A
#
# COMPACT_ATOMS: atom_id res chain seq x y z
N MET A 1 -6.04 21.10 -75.20
CA MET A 1 -5.52 22.25 -74.42
C MET A 1 -6.35 22.34 -73.16
N ARG A 2 -5.87 21.71 -72.08
CA ARG A 2 -5.19 22.33 -70.91
C ARG A 2 -6.14 23.24 -70.13
N GLU A 3 -6.74 22.69 -69.07
CA GLU A 3 -6.34 22.88 -67.65
C GLU A 3 -6.71 24.29 -67.16
N ARG A 4 -7.52 24.51 -66.11
CA ARG A 4 -7.28 24.34 -64.66
C ARG A 4 -8.58 24.81 -63.96
N ALA A 5 -8.96 24.51 -62.72
CA ALA A 5 -8.59 23.56 -61.68
C ALA A 5 -9.75 23.63 -60.68
N ALA A 6 -10.27 22.48 -60.25
CA ALA A 6 -11.25 22.40 -59.18
C ALA A 6 -10.52 22.11 -57.87
N ALA A 7 -10.72 22.97 -56.86
CA ALA A 7 -10.33 22.69 -55.48
C ALA A 7 -11.35 23.36 -54.55
N ILE A 8 -12.41 22.62 -54.24
CA ILE A 8 -13.27 22.91 -53.10
C ILE A 8 -12.65 22.16 -51.92
N ILE A 9 -11.97 22.89 -51.03
CA ILE A 9 -11.49 22.35 -49.76
C ILE A 9 -12.71 22.22 -48.85
N LEU A 10 -13.23 20.99 -48.77
CA LEU A 10 -14.22 20.58 -47.79
C LEU A 10 -13.48 20.30 -46.47
N ALA A 11 -13.36 21.31 -45.60
CA ALA A 11 -12.87 21.13 -44.24
C ALA A 11 -13.97 20.47 -43.41
N VAL A 12 -13.97 19.13 -43.38
CA VAL A 12 -14.87 18.30 -42.56
C VAL A 12 -14.03 17.49 -41.59
N CYS A 13 -14.30 17.75 -40.30
CA CYS A 13 -14.15 16.84 -39.16
C CYS A 13 -12.75 16.25 -38.86
N MET A 14 -11.95 17.01 -38.11
CA MET A 14 -11.01 16.45 -37.13
C MET A 14 -11.30 17.03 -35.74
N ALA A 15 -12.47 16.66 -35.21
CA ALA A 15 -12.82 16.83 -33.80
C ALA A 15 -13.30 15.47 -33.27
N ALA A 16 -12.44 14.47 -33.33
CA ALA A 16 -12.61 13.19 -32.67
C ALA A 16 -11.22 12.58 -32.42
N ALA A 17 -10.68 12.84 -31.23
CA ALA A 17 -9.79 11.97 -30.46
C ALA A 17 -9.16 12.75 -29.28
N MET A 18 -9.99 13.40 -28.47
CA MET A 18 -9.63 13.72 -27.08
C MET A 18 -10.75 13.22 -26.17
N THR A 19 -11.02 11.92 -26.25
CA THR A 19 -11.81 11.19 -25.26
C THR A 19 -11.01 9.96 -24.90
N GLY A 20 -9.89 10.19 -24.23
CA GLY A 20 -8.94 9.17 -23.80
C GLY A 20 -8.32 9.53 -22.45
N CYS A 21 -9.16 10.06 -21.56
CA CYS A 21 -8.91 10.28 -20.15
C CYS A 21 -10.29 10.40 -19.51
N SER A 22 -11.03 9.29 -19.40
CA SER A 22 -11.97 9.13 -18.29
C SER A 22 -11.15 8.93 -17.01
N VAL A 23 -10.34 9.96 -16.70
CA VAL A 23 -9.80 10.19 -15.38
C VAL A 23 -11.05 10.31 -14.52
N PHE A 24 -11.26 9.31 -13.66
CA PHE A 24 -12.25 9.39 -12.60
C PHE A 24 -12.07 10.76 -11.92
N ASN A 25 -12.97 11.69 -12.22
CA ASN A 25 -13.22 12.79 -11.31
C ASN A 25 -13.56 12.15 -9.97
N ARG A 26 -13.08 12.73 -8.86
CA ARG A 26 -13.56 12.44 -7.52
C ARG A 26 -15.05 12.79 -7.45
N THR A 27 -15.90 11.94 -8.03
CA THR A 27 -17.34 12.07 -7.94
C THR A 27 -17.74 11.54 -6.58
N HIS A 28 -17.97 12.47 -5.65
CA HIS A 28 -18.72 12.20 -4.43
C HIS A 28 -20.05 11.55 -4.81
N GLY A 29 -20.16 10.28 -4.50
CA GLY A 29 -21.36 9.48 -4.69
C GLY A 29 -21.48 8.54 -3.51
N TYR A 30 -21.95 9.05 -2.38
CA TYR A 30 -22.59 8.22 -1.36
C TYR A 30 -23.83 7.61 -2.01
N ASN A 31 -23.66 6.43 -2.59
CA ASN A 31 -24.76 5.58 -3.00
C ASN A 31 -24.71 4.36 -2.11
N ASP A 32 -25.77 4.17 -1.33
CA ASP A 32 -26.10 3.03 -0.48
C ASP A 32 -26.38 1.75 -1.32
N ARG A 33 -25.65 1.56 -2.42
CA ARG A 33 -25.78 0.41 -3.30
C ARG A 33 -24.74 -0.61 -2.88
N GLU A 34 -25.25 -1.79 -2.52
CA GLU A 34 -24.58 -3.08 -2.36
C GLU A 34 -23.07 -3.04 -2.66
N TYR A 35 -22.25 -3.21 -1.62
CA TYR A 35 -20.79 -3.27 -1.70
C TYR A 35 -20.35 -4.58 -2.39
N SER A 36 -20.64 -4.71 -3.67
CA SER A 36 -20.34 -5.90 -4.46
C SER A 36 -19.34 -5.59 -5.57
N VAL A 37 -18.50 -6.57 -5.87
CA VAL A 37 -17.62 -6.56 -7.03
C VAL A 37 -18.44 -6.39 -8.31
N THR A 38 -17.97 -5.53 -9.22
CA THR A 38 -18.60 -5.38 -10.55
C THR A 38 -18.15 -6.52 -11.44
N VAL A 39 -19.10 -7.38 -11.83
CA VAL A 39 -18.84 -8.61 -12.60
C VAL A 39 -19.38 -8.46 -14.02
N GLU A 40 -18.53 -8.76 -15.00
CA GLU A 40 -18.88 -8.90 -16.41
C GLU A 40 -18.66 -10.34 -16.88
N THR A 41 -19.41 -10.78 -17.88
CA THR A 41 -19.35 -12.17 -18.41
C THR A 41 -18.82 -12.24 -19.84
N ARG A 42 -18.46 -11.10 -20.44
CA ARG A 42 -17.99 -11.01 -21.82
C ARG A 42 -16.89 -9.96 -21.95
N GLY A 43 -15.70 -10.38 -22.38
CA GLY A 43 -14.55 -9.48 -22.60
C GLY A 43 -14.85 -8.30 -23.54
N SER A 44 -15.71 -8.50 -24.54
CA SER A 44 -16.10 -7.44 -25.48
C SER A 44 -16.97 -6.32 -24.88
N ARG A 45 -17.51 -6.51 -23.67
CA ARG A 45 -18.29 -5.50 -22.93
C ARG A 45 -17.47 -4.74 -21.89
N LEU A 46 -16.20 -5.12 -21.71
CA LEU A 46 -15.32 -4.43 -20.78
C LEU A 46 -15.09 -3.00 -21.22
N GLU A 47 -15.02 -2.10 -20.25
CA GLU A 47 -14.79 -0.69 -20.49
C GLU A 47 -13.35 -0.47 -20.99
N ASP A 48 -13.20 0.48 -21.91
CA ASP A 48 -11.89 0.82 -22.46
C ASP A 48 -10.99 1.47 -21.39
N GLY A 49 -9.70 1.13 -21.42
CA GLY A 49 -8.70 1.59 -20.45
C GLY A 49 -8.83 0.99 -19.05
N CYS A 50 -9.61 -0.08 -18.87
CA CYS A 50 -9.88 -0.67 -17.56
C CYS A 50 -9.20 -2.03 -17.36
N TYR A 51 -8.96 -2.36 -16.08
CA TYR A 51 -8.37 -3.62 -15.64
C TYR A 51 -9.38 -4.46 -14.86
N TYR A 52 -9.31 -5.77 -15.04
CA TYR A 52 -10.20 -6.76 -14.45
C TYR A 52 -9.41 -8.00 -14.01
N VAL A 53 -9.88 -8.72 -12.99
CA VAL A 53 -9.47 -10.12 -12.79
C VAL A 53 -10.25 -10.98 -13.77
N MET A 54 -9.56 -11.74 -14.61
CA MET A 54 -10.16 -12.79 -15.44
C MET A 54 -10.15 -14.10 -14.65
N LYS A 55 -11.33 -14.50 -14.20
CA LYS A 55 -11.54 -15.71 -13.41
C LYS A 55 -11.54 -16.95 -14.31
N ASN A 56 -11.21 -18.10 -13.74
CA ASN A 56 -11.20 -19.38 -14.48
C ASN A 56 -12.59 -19.79 -15.02
N ASP A 57 -13.67 -19.26 -14.46
CA ASP A 57 -15.05 -19.47 -14.92
C ASP A 57 -15.44 -18.56 -16.10
N GLY A 58 -14.53 -17.71 -16.58
CA GLY A 58 -14.75 -16.77 -17.68
C GLY A 58 -15.42 -15.45 -17.27
N THR A 59 -15.60 -15.19 -15.97
CA THR A 59 -16.06 -13.89 -15.48
C THR A 59 -14.93 -12.89 -15.30
N TYR A 60 -15.27 -11.60 -15.40
CA TYR A 60 -14.35 -10.47 -15.30
C TYR A 60 -14.76 -9.59 -14.14
N HIS A 61 -13.87 -9.43 -13.16
CA HIS A 61 -14.15 -8.70 -11.93
C HIS A 61 -13.35 -7.40 -11.94
N ARG A 62 -14.03 -6.25 -12.04
CA ARG A 62 -13.37 -4.95 -12.20
C ARG A 62 -12.50 -4.64 -10.99
N LEU A 63 -11.27 -4.19 -11.21
CA LEU A 63 -10.41 -3.75 -10.11
C LEU A 63 -10.98 -2.49 -9.46
N TYR A 64 -10.65 -2.27 -8.19
CA TYR A 64 -11.24 -1.23 -7.38
C TYR A 64 -10.19 -0.43 -6.61
N ILE A 65 -10.37 0.88 -6.52
CA ILE A 65 -9.57 1.75 -5.66
C ILE A 65 -10.51 2.58 -4.80
N GLY A 66 -10.22 2.64 -3.49
CA GLY A 66 -10.91 3.50 -2.53
C GLY A 66 -10.34 4.92 -2.53
N GLU A 67 -10.46 5.61 -1.41
CA GLU A 67 -9.80 6.90 -1.21
C GLU A 67 -8.28 6.72 -1.10
N THR A 68 -7.53 7.70 -1.59
CA THR A 68 -6.06 7.66 -1.64
C THR A 68 -5.44 8.97 -1.20
N SER A 69 -4.23 8.89 -0.66
CA SER A 69 -3.39 10.06 -0.33
C SER A 69 -2.61 10.62 -1.53
N PHE A 70 -2.86 10.12 -2.73
CA PHE A 70 -2.15 10.46 -3.96
C PHE A 70 -3.11 10.73 -5.13
N GLY A 71 -2.69 11.64 -6.01
CA GLY A 71 -3.49 12.12 -7.15
C GLY A 71 -3.20 11.43 -8.49
N ASN A 72 -3.43 12.17 -9.58
CA ASN A 72 -3.52 11.67 -10.97
C ASN A 72 -2.29 10.95 -11.55
N SER A 73 -1.10 11.02 -10.92
CA SER A 73 0.04 10.15 -11.27
C SER A 73 -0.15 8.80 -10.58
N ARG A 74 -1.03 7.99 -11.16
CA ARG A 74 -1.44 6.73 -10.53
C ARG A 74 -0.37 5.66 -10.60
N VAL A 75 0.58 5.75 -11.53
CA VAL A 75 1.78 4.91 -11.52
C VAL A 75 2.87 5.62 -10.71
N ALA A 76 3.48 4.90 -9.78
CA ALA A 76 4.64 5.37 -9.02
C ALA A 76 5.93 4.79 -9.61
N PRO A 77 6.99 5.61 -9.77
CA PRO A 77 8.29 5.12 -10.21
C PRO A 77 9.03 4.32 -9.11
N SER A 78 8.68 4.56 -7.84
CA SER A 78 9.24 3.87 -6.68
C SER A 78 8.19 3.77 -5.57
N ALA A 79 8.38 2.80 -4.67
CA ALA A 79 7.52 2.67 -3.50
C ALA A 79 7.61 3.91 -2.60
N SER A 80 6.51 4.30 -1.96
CA SER A 80 6.50 5.51 -1.14
C SER A 80 5.56 5.44 0.06
N PRO A 81 6.02 5.72 1.29
CA PRO A 81 5.13 5.78 2.45
C PRO A 81 4.08 6.90 2.37
N LYS A 82 4.22 7.84 1.42
CA LYS A 82 3.23 8.88 1.15
C LYS A 82 2.04 8.39 0.33
N ARG A 83 2.11 7.18 -0.22
CA ARG A 83 1.06 6.56 -1.03
C ARG A 83 0.29 5.56 -0.19
N VAL A 84 -0.87 6.01 0.28
CA VAL A 84 -1.80 5.27 1.13
C VAL A 84 -3.12 5.13 0.38
N ALA A 85 -3.67 3.93 0.37
CA ALA A 85 -5.04 3.65 -0.06
C ALA A 85 -5.86 3.18 1.15
N TRP A 86 -7.07 3.70 1.27
CA TRP A 86 -7.98 3.41 2.38
C TRP A 86 -9.18 2.60 1.90
N PHE A 87 -9.54 1.60 2.69
CA PHE A 87 -10.72 0.76 2.45
C PHE A 87 -11.49 0.55 3.74
N GLY A 88 -12.74 1.00 3.75
CA GLY A 88 -13.68 0.78 4.84
C GLY A 88 -14.71 -0.26 4.44
N LYS A 89 -15.98 0.13 4.42
CA LYS A 89 -17.11 -0.73 3.99
C LYS A 89 -17.01 -1.18 2.54
N ASP A 90 -16.23 -0.47 1.74
CA ASP A 90 -15.99 -0.74 0.33
C ASP A 90 -14.86 -1.75 0.05
N ALA A 91 -14.23 -2.30 1.09
CA ALA A 91 -13.20 -3.35 0.95
C ALA A 91 -13.69 -4.59 0.18
N ASP A 92 -15.00 -4.90 0.24
CA ASP A 92 -15.64 -6.01 -0.48
C ASP A 92 -15.70 -5.78 -2.00
N ARG A 93 -15.43 -4.56 -2.46
CA ARG A 93 -15.32 -4.24 -3.90
C ARG A 93 -13.96 -4.61 -4.47
N ILE A 94 -12.96 -4.89 -3.64
CA ILE A 94 -11.64 -5.36 -4.09
C ILE A 94 -11.79 -6.81 -4.59
N PRO A 95 -11.61 -7.08 -5.89
CA PRO A 95 -11.72 -8.44 -6.40
C PRO A 95 -10.57 -9.32 -5.90
N THR A 96 -10.87 -10.60 -5.70
CA THR A 96 -9.86 -11.61 -5.35
C THR A 96 -9.42 -12.37 -6.60
N MET A 97 -8.11 -12.41 -6.83
CA MET A 97 -7.44 -13.18 -7.88
C MET A 97 -6.66 -14.33 -7.23
N TYR A 98 -6.91 -15.55 -7.65
CA TYR A 98 -6.19 -16.74 -7.17
C TYR A 98 -5.06 -17.10 -8.13
N ARG A 99 -4.08 -17.88 -7.64
CA ARG A 99 -3.04 -18.48 -8.48
C ARG A 99 -3.67 -19.20 -9.70
N GLY A 100 -3.13 -18.94 -10.88
CA GLY A 100 -3.65 -19.46 -12.15
C GLY A 100 -4.70 -18.58 -12.85
N GLU A 101 -5.30 -17.62 -12.14
CA GLU A 101 -6.09 -16.55 -12.75
C GLU A 101 -5.16 -15.41 -13.22
N SER A 102 -5.70 -14.47 -14.01
CA SER A 102 -4.90 -13.39 -14.58
C SER A 102 -5.60 -12.04 -14.55
N ILE A 103 -4.84 -10.98 -14.81
CA ILE A 103 -5.39 -9.65 -15.07
C ILE A 103 -5.72 -9.52 -16.55
N ALA A 104 -6.95 -9.12 -16.86
CA ALA A 104 -7.36 -8.69 -18.19
C ALA A 104 -7.30 -7.16 -18.29
N TYR A 105 -6.66 -6.65 -19.34
CA TYR A 105 -6.65 -5.24 -19.71
C TYR A 105 -7.35 -5.03 -21.06
N ARG A 106 -8.26 -4.04 -21.11
CA ARG A 106 -9.02 -3.68 -22.31
C ARG A 106 -8.58 -2.31 -22.82
N SER A 107 -8.13 -2.22 -24.07
CA SER A 107 -7.87 -0.96 -24.76
C SER A 107 -8.23 -1.04 -26.24
N SER A 108 -8.79 0.03 -26.79
CA SER A 108 -9.06 0.23 -28.22
C SER A 108 -7.95 1.02 -28.91
N ALA A 109 -7.05 1.63 -28.13
CA ALA A 109 -5.86 2.34 -28.57
C ALA A 109 -4.58 1.51 -28.34
N GLU A 110 -3.50 1.93 -28.98
CA GLU A 110 -2.15 1.46 -28.65
C GLU A 110 -1.88 1.67 -27.15
N PHE A 111 -1.24 0.70 -26.51
CA PHE A 111 -0.99 0.69 -25.07
C PHE A 111 0.47 0.36 -24.79
N SER A 112 0.94 0.74 -23.60
CA SER A 112 2.27 0.39 -23.12
C SER A 112 2.35 -1.10 -22.82
N GLU A 113 3.32 -1.81 -23.39
CA GLU A 113 3.61 -3.21 -23.07
C GLU A 113 4.26 -3.39 -21.68
N ASN A 114 4.59 -2.28 -21.01
CA ASN A 114 5.04 -2.26 -19.63
C ASN A 114 3.85 -2.03 -18.69
N PHE A 115 3.47 -3.07 -17.95
CA PHE A 115 2.39 -3.03 -16.96
C PHE A 115 2.96 -2.80 -15.56
N HIS A 116 2.75 -1.60 -15.05
CA HIS A 116 3.21 -1.24 -13.71
C HIS A 116 2.36 -1.88 -12.62
N ILE A 117 3.03 -2.49 -11.65
CA ILE A 117 2.41 -3.10 -10.48
C ILE A 117 3.03 -2.47 -9.24
N GLU A 118 2.20 -1.99 -8.32
CA GLU A 118 2.62 -1.47 -7.03
C GLU A 118 2.02 -2.34 -5.92
N ARG A 119 2.87 -2.95 -5.09
CA ARG A 119 2.43 -3.74 -3.93
C ARG A 119 2.18 -2.82 -2.75
N PHE A 120 1.08 -3.06 -2.05
CA PHE A 120 0.72 -2.35 -0.83
C PHE A 120 0.74 -3.28 0.38
N GLU A 121 1.42 -2.83 1.43
CA GLU A 121 1.44 -3.41 2.77
C GLU A 121 0.17 -3.00 3.53
N ASP A 122 -0.49 -3.97 4.15
CA ASP A 122 -1.64 -3.79 5.00
C ASP A 122 -1.22 -3.46 6.44
N THR A 123 -1.38 -2.20 6.83
CA THR A 123 -0.99 -1.72 8.17
C THR A 123 -2.08 -1.93 9.24
N GLY A 124 -3.16 -2.63 8.89
CA GLY A 124 -4.28 -2.92 9.78
C GLY A 124 -5.33 -1.81 9.84
N TYR A 125 -6.22 -1.90 10.83
CA TYR A 125 -7.29 -0.93 11.05
C TYR A 125 -6.74 0.36 11.66
N THR A 126 -7.23 1.48 11.14
CA THR A 126 -6.86 2.83 11.52
C THR A 126 -8.09 3.75 11.51
N ILE A 127 -7.91 5.01 11.91
CA ILE A 127 -8.97 6.04 11.90
C ILE A 127 -9.02 6.84 10.58
N GLY A 128 -8.19 6.49 9.60
CA GLY A 128 -8.18 7.14 8.28
C GLY A 128 -7.33 8.42 8.22
N ILE A 129 -6.26 8.53 9.02
CA ILE A 129 -5.27 9.63 8.91
C ILE A 129 -3.92 9.03 8.51
N CYS A 130 -3.24 9.63 7.54
CA CYS A 130 -1.86 9.34 7.19
C CYS A 130 -0.99 10.61 7.22
N GLY A 131 0.31 10.45 6.94
CA GLY A 131 1.27 11.54 6.81
C GLY A 131 1.51 12.31 8.10
N MET A 132 1.14 11.73 9.26
CA MET A 132 1.49 12.31 10.56
C MET A 132 3.00 12.36 10.73
N LYS A 133 3.51 13.54 11.10
CA LYS A 133 4.94 13.79 11.34
C LYS A 133 5.19 14.10 12.80
N GLU A 134 6.21 13.47 13.35
CA GLU A 134 6.73 13.79 14.66
C GLU A 134 7.34 15.20 14.66
N SER A 135 7.00 16.01 15.66
CA SER A 135 7.70 17.25 15.96
C SER A 135 8.85 16.99 16.94
N GLY A 136 9.77 17.93 17.10
CA GLY A 136 10.91 17.79 18.02
C GLY A 136 10.58 17.58 19.51
N THR A 137 9.29 17.57 19.90
CA THR A 137 8.82 17.20 21.25
C THR A 137 8.23 15.78 21.34
N GLY A 138 8.34 14.98 20.28
CA GLY A 138 7.77 13.62 20.19
C GLY A 138 6.28 13.56 19.85
N ARG A 139 5.63 14.70 19.60
CA ARG A 139 4.20 14.81 19.29
C ARG A 139 3.94 14.74 17.80
N TYR A 140 2.85 14.10 17.39
CA TYR A 140 2.52 13.91 15.98
C TYR A 140 1.55 14.97 15.45
N LYS A 141 1.87 15.48 14.26
CA LYS A 141 1.13 16.55 13.57
C LYS A 141 0.72 16.12 12.18
N PHE A 142 -0.44 16.59 11.73
CA PHE A 142 -0.96 16.38 10.37
C PHE A 142 -1.68 17.62 9.88
N SER A 143 -1.93 17.69 8.58
CA SER A 143 -2.68 18.78 7.96
C SER A 143 -4.15 18.41 7.83
N THR A 144 -5.03 19.37 8.16
CA THR A 144 -6.47 19.28 7.89
C THR A 144 -6.85 19.88 6.53
N ASN A 145 -5.89 20.27 5.70
CA ASN A 145 -6.12 20.79 4.36
C ASN A 145 -6.46 19.64 3.39
N PRO A 146 -7.62 19.67 2.71
CA PRO A 146 -8.01 18.67 1.70
C PRO A 146 -7.00 18.45 0.58
N GLU A 147 -6.26 19.50 0.19
CA GLU A 147 -5.25 19.42 -0.87
C GLU A 147 -4.05 18.53 -0.48
N ASN A 148 -3.79 18.36 0.82
CA ASN A 148 -2.72 17.50 1.31
C ASN A 148 -3.12 16.01 1.36
N MET A 149 -4.40 15.68 1.18
CA MET A 149 -4.91 14.30 1.06
C MET A 149 -4.48 13.38 2.22
N GLN A 150 -4.39 13.91 3.44
CA GLN A 150 -3.91 13.17 4.61
C GLN A 150 -5.03 12.47 5.40
N ILE A 151 -6.29 12.72 5.05
CA ILE A 151 -7.46 12.21 5.77
C ILE A 151 -8.40 11.52 4.79
N ASP A 152 -8.81 10.30 5.10
CA ASP A 152 -9.88 9.62 4.39
C ASP A 152 -11.20 10.36 4.62
N MET A 153 -11.77 10.93 3.56
CA MET A 153 -13.04 11.66 3.59
C MET A 153 -14.23 10.78 3.98
N ASN A 154 -14.15 9.48 3.73
CA ASN A 154 -15.22 8.52 4.00
C ASN A 154 -15.11 7.92 5.41
N ALA A 155 -13.97 8.09 6.08
CA ALA A 155 -13.79 7.69 7.47
C ALA A 155 -14.49 8.65 8.44
N SER A 156 -14.61 8.22 9.71
CA SER A 156 -15.10 9.07 10.80
C SER A 156 -14.29 10.36 11.01
N THR A 157 -13.03 10.38 10.58
CA THR A 157 -12.12 11.54 10.62
C THR A 157 -12.36 12.55 9.50
N GLY A 158 -13.15 12.24 8.47
CA GLY A 158 -13.47 13.18 7.38
C GLY A 158 -14.08 14.51 7.84
N VAL A 159 -14.68 14.54 9.04
CA VAL A 159 -15.12 15.79 9.72
C VAL A 159 -13.99 16.81 9.87
N LEU A 160 -12.74 16.38 10.02
CA LEU A 160 -11.61 17.26 10.26
C LEU A 160 -11.35 18.21 9.10
N TYR A 161 -11.78 17.88 7.88
CA TYR A 161 -11.73 18.82 6.75
C TYR A 161 -12.59 20.07 6.96
N ARG A 162 -13.60 20.02 7.84
CA ARG A 162 -14.41 21.20 8.20
C ARG A 162 -13.65 22.22 9.06
N LEU A 163 -12.50 21.84 9.61
CA LEU A 163 -11.64 22.76 10.35
C LEU A 163 -10.93 23.74 9.41
N GLY A 164 -10.79 23.42 8.11
CA GLY A 164 -10.07 24.24 7.14
C GLY A 164 -8.57 23.96 7.12
N ASP A 165 -7.79 24.91 6.62
CA ASP A 165 -6.34 24.75 6.45
C ASP A 165 -5.57 25.01 7.76
N HIS A 166 -5.31 23.93 8.50
CA HIS A 166 -4.53 23.97 9.73
C HIS A 166 -3.50 22.85 9.79
N THR A 167 -2.48 23.06 10.61
CA THR A 167 -1.66 21.97 11.16
C THR A 167 -2.23 21.59 12.51
N ALA A 168 -2.78 20.38 12.60
CA ALA A 168 -3.34 19.82 13.81
C ALA A 168 -2.30 18.94 14.53
N THR A 169 -2.38 18.88 15.85
CA THR A 169 -1.60 17.94 16.68
C THR A 169 -2.54 16.93 17.30
N MET A 170 -2.16 15.65 17.28
CA MET A 170 -2.85 14.57 17.99
C MET A 170 -1.82 13.89 18.90
N ASP A 171 -1.96 14.08 20.20
CA ASP A 171 -1.02 13.53 21.18
C ASP A 171 -1.44 12.16 21.71
N ARG A 172 -2.74 11.87 21.70
CA ARG A 172 -3.32 10.66 22.27
C ARG A 172 -4.49 10.17 21.42
N ILE A 173 -4.71 8.86 21.46
CA ILE A 173 -5.92 8.20 20.97
C ILE A 173 -6.46 7.28 22.08
N GLY A 174 -7.65 7.59 22.59
CA GLY A 174 -8.12 7.04 23.86
C GLY A 174 -7.10 7.30 24.98
N ASP A 175 -6.68 6.22 25.65
CA ASP A 175 -5.72 6.28 26.75
C ASP A 175 -4.25 6.09 26.33
N ILE A 176 -3.97 6.01 25.03
CA ILE A 176 -2.65 5.71 24.48
C ILE A 176 -2.01 6.99 23.93
N GLU A 177 -0.77 7.27 24.34
CA GLU A 177 0.03 8.34 23.72
C GLU A 177 0.50 7.93 22.33
N LEU A 178 0.40 8.83 21.37
CA LEU A 178 0.89 8.61 20.02
C LEU A 178 2.38 8.93 19.94
N ARG A 179 3.18 7.88 19.72
CA ARG A 179 4.65 7.90 19.65
C ARG A 179 5.11 6.97 18.54
N LYS A 180 6.40 6.97 18.22
CA LYS A 180 6.99 6.14 17.16
C LYS A 180 6.58 4.65 17.19
N GLY A 181 6.35 4.07 18.36
CA GLY A 181 5.93 2.68 18.49
C GLY A 181 4.49 2.35 18.04
N ASN A 182 3.63 3.36 17.82
CA ASN A 182 2.24 3.15 17.39
C ASN A 182 1.82 4.05 16.21
N ILE A 183 2.81 4.57 15.48
CA ILE A 183 2.64 5.28 14.22
C ILE A 183 3.45 4.55 13.14
N SER A 184 2.82 4.20 12.02
CA SER A 184 3.50 3.54 10.90
C SER A 184 4.46 4.49 10.17
N ARG A 185 5.30 3.93 9.28
CA ARG A 185 6.12 4.71 8.34
C ARG A 185 5.30 5.67 7.46
N ALA A 186 4.03 5.37 7.22
CA ALA A 186 3.11 6.22 6.47
C ALA A 186 2.47 7.31 7.33
N GLY A 187 2.81 7.40 8.61
CA GLY A 187 2.19 8.33 9.55
C GLY A 187 0.72 7.99 9.82
N THR A 188 0.36 6.70 9.81
CA THR A 188 -0.97 6.19 10.21
C THR A 188 -0.89 5.63 11.63
N VAL A 189 -1.97 5.75 12.41
CA VAL A 189 -2.05 5.07 13.72
C VAL A 189 -2.24 3.57 13.48
N VAL A 190 -1.42 2.74 14.14
CA VAL A 190 -1.46 1.27 14.03
C VAL A 190 -1.88 0.61 15.34
N GLY A 191 -2.25 -0.67 15.27
CA GLY A 191 -2.63 -1.48 16.45
C GLY A 191 -4.02 -1.17 17.00
N LEU A 192 -4.89 -0.51 16.23
CA LEU A 192 -6.26 -0.25 16.66
C LEU A 192 -7.16 -1.46 16.42
N GLU A 193 -8.03 -1.71 17.39
CA GLU A 193 -9.07 -2.75 17.31
C GLU A 193 -10.18 -2.36 16.32
N ARG A 194 -10.50 -3.26 15.37
CA ARG A 194 -11.54 -3.09 14.34
C ARG A 194 -12.86 -2.62 14.94
N GLY A 195 -13.43 -1.54 14.41
CA GLY A 195 -14.76 -1.03 14.76
C GLY A 195 -14.83 -0.35 16.13
N LYS A 196 -13.73 -0.28 16.88
CA LYS A 196 -13.70 0.42 18.16
C LYS A 196 -13.67 1.92 17.96
N THR A 197 -14.43 2.63 18.80
CA THR A 197 -14.44 4.08 18.87
C THR A 197 -13.44 4.56 19.92
N TYR A 198 -12.58 5.49 19.53
CA TYR A 198 -11.57 6.11 20.40
C TYR A 198 -11.90 7.60 20.60
N ALA A 199 -11.88 8.04 21.86
CA ALA A 199 -11.93 9.45 22.17
C ALA A 199 -10.60 10.10 21.78
N THR A 200 -10.66 11.22 21.05
CA THR A 200 -9.47 11.85 20.49
C THR A 200 -9.55 13.36 20.67
N GLU A 201 -8.44 13.95 21.10
CA GLU A 201 -8.28 15.40 21.17
C GLU A 201 -7.36 15.86 20.03
N VAL A 202 -7.89 16.77 19.22
CA VAL A 202 -7.20 17.37 18.08
C VAL A 202 -6.95 18.85 18.38
N TYR A 203 -5.68 19.21 18.46
CA TYR A 203 -5.22 20.53 18.87
C TYR A 203 -4.90 21.39 17.66
N ILE A 204 -5.50 22.58 17.58
CA ILE A 204 -5.10 23.65 16.63
C ILE A 204 -4.57 24.80 17.48
N GLY A 205 -3.25 25.00 17.48
CA GLY A 205 -2.63 25.88 18.47
C GLY A 205 -2.94 25.39 19.89
N THR A 206 -3.55 26.23 20.71
CA THR A 206 -4.01 25.87 22.06
C THR A 206 -5.47 25.41 22.12
N ASP A 207 -6.20 25.50 21.01
CA ASP A 207 -7.62 25.16 20.96
C ASP A 207 -7.79 23.65 20.85
N VAL A 208 -8.57 23.08 21.78
CA VAL A 208 -8.80 21.63 21.87
C VAL A 208 -10.14 21.29 21.22
N ASN A 209 -10.10 20.48 20.17
CA ASN A 209 -11.28 19.96 19.50
C ASN A 209 -11.44 18.48 19.88
N LYS A 210 -12.58 18.12 20.47
CA LYS A 210 -12.84 16.76 20.97
C LYS A 210 -13.68 15.98 19.98
N TYR A 211 -13.20 14.80 19.64
CA TYR A 211 -13.84 13.89 18.68
C TYR A 211 -13.93 12.47 19.23
N SER A 212 -14.70 11.65 18.51
CA SER A 212 -14.75 10.20 18.69
C SER A 212 -14.61 9.58 17.31
N PHE A 213 -13.48 8.92 17.07
CA PHE A 213 -13.15 8.32 15.78
C PHE A 213 -13.23 6.80 15.86
N VAL A 214 -13.76 6.19 14.82
CA VAL A 214 -13.90 4.74 14.69
C VAL A 214 -12.70 4.19 13.92
N ALA A 215 -12.13 3.08 14.39
CA ALA A 215 -11.10 2.34 13.66
C ALA A 215 -11.74 1.33 12.69
N ASP A 216 -12.38 1.82 11.64
CA ASP A 216 -13.16 1.02 10.67
C ASP A 216 -12.60 1.02 9.25
N VAL A 217 -11.43 1.64 9.04
CA VAL A 217 -10.76 1.73 7.75
C VAL A 217 -9.42 1.02 7.81
N ARG A 218 -9.10 0.20 6.81
CA ARG A 218 -7.75 -0.36 6.64
C ARG A 218 -6.90 0.59 5.81
N ALA A 219 -5.65 0.78 6.24
CA ALA A 219 -4.68 1.57 5.50
C ALA A 219 -3.67 0.65 4.81
N PHE A 220 -3.66 0.70 3.48
CA PHE A 220 -2.71 0.01 2.63
C PHE A 220 -1.64 1.01 2.23
N VAL A 221 -0.35 0.68 2.42
CA VAL A 221 0.79 1.56 2.18
C VAL A 221 1.71 0.98 1.12
N SER A 222 2.04 1.76 0.11
CA SER A 222 2.98 1.36 -0.96
C SER A 222 4.29 0.81 -0.39
N SER A 223 4.69 -0.38 -0.84
CA SER A 223 5.82 -1.16 -0.31
C SER A 223 6.82 -1.54 -1.39
N ASP A 224 6.36 -2.00 -2.55
CA ASP A 224 7.22 -2.37 -3.68
C ASP A 224 6.61 -1.93 -5.00
N VAL A 225 7.43 -1.74 -6.03
CA VAL A 225 6.99 -1.52 -7.40
C VAL A 225 7.75 -2.45 -8.34
N CYS A 226 7.06 -2.94 -9.38
CA CYS A 226 7.70 -3.67 -10.46
C CYS A 226 6.96 -3.43 -11.78
N THR A 227 7.56 -3.90 -12.88
CA THR A 227 6.95 -3.87 -14.21
C THR A 227 6.84 -5.29 -14.74
N LEU A 228 5.67 -5.65 -15.25
CA LEU A 228 5.46 -6.89 -16.00
C LEU A 228 5.39 -6.56 -17.50
N ASN A 229 6.04 -7.39 -18.32
CA ASN A 229 6.05 -7.26 -19.78
C ASN A 229 5.58 -8.54 -20.49
N ASP A 230 5.34 -9.63 -19.76
CA ASP A 230 4.76 -10.84 -20.31
C ASP A 230 3.23 -10.73 -20.36
N TYR A 231 2.69 -10.79 -21.57
CA TYR A 231 1.27 -10.69 -21.83
C TYR A 231 0.86 -11.51 -23.05
N SER A 232 -0.42 -11.88 -23.11
CA SER A 232 -1.00 -12.59 -24.26
C SER A 232 -2.29 -11.93 -24.75
N TYR A 233 -2.44 -11.82 -26.07
CA TYR A 233 -3.71 -11.40 -26.66
C TYR A 233 -4.77 -12.48 -26.47
N THR A 234 -5.96 -12.06 -26.06
CA THR A 234 -7.12 -12.95 -25.90
C THR A 234 -8.14 -12.71 -27.00
N GLN A 235 -8.98 -13.70 -27.31
CA GLN A 235 -10.08 -13.54 -28.27
C GLN A 235 -11.19 -12.59 -27.78
N GLY A 236 -11.12 -12.11 -26.52
CA GLY A 236 -12.09 -11.23 -25.88
C GLY A 236 -11.84 -9.73 -26.06
N ASN A 237 -10.97 -9.31 -26.99
CA ASN A 237 -10.48 -7.93 -27.15
C ASN A 237 -9.69 -7.40 -25.94
N THR A 238 -9.10 -8.29 -25.15
CA THR A 238 -8.25 -7.96 -24.01
C THR A 238 -6.85 -8.55 -24.17
N VAL A 239 -5.91 -8.03 -23.41
CA VAL A 239 -4.66 -8.73 -23.11
C VAL A 239 -4.74 -9.35 -21.72
N SER A 240 -4.12 -10.51 -21.55
CA SER A 240 -4.02 -11.23 -20.28
C SER A 240 -2.61 -11.13 -19.75
N ILE A 241 -2.47 -10.75 -18.48
CA ILE A 241 -1.21 -10.57 -17.76
C ILE A 241 -1.25 -11.52 -16.56
N ALA A 242 -0.38 -12.52 -16.54
CA ALA A 242 -0.26 -13.44 -15.42
C ALA A 242 0.69 -12.85 -14.36
N PHE A 243 0.37 -13.04 -13.08
CA PHE A 243 1.34 -12.77 -12.03
C PHE A 243 2.36 -13.91 -12.00
N PRO A 244 3.67 -13.61 -12.08
CA PRO A 244 4.72 -14.62 -11.98
C PRO A 244 4.68 -15.39 -10.65
N ASP A 245 5.28 -16.58 -10.62
CA ASP A 245 5.29 -17.47 -9.43
C ASP A 245 5.97 -16.86 -8.19
N TRP A 246 6.77 -15.82 -8.38
CA TRP A 246 7.49 -15.12 -7.32
C TRP A 246 6.67 -14.04 -6.61
N PHE A 247 5.43 -13.80 -7.09
CA PHE A 247 4.46 -13.00 -6.36
C PHE A 247 3.88 -13.80 -5.18
N HIS A 248 3.93 -13.21 -3.99
CA HIS A 248 3.29 -13.74 -2.80
C HIS A 248 1.86 -13.22 -2.65
N SER A 249 1.07 -13.76 -1.70
CA SER A 249 -0.25 -13.19 -1.42
C SER A 249 -0.14 -11.73 -1.01
N GLY A 250 -1.04 -10.86 -1.51
CA GLY A 250 -1.03 -9.45 -1.14
C GLY A 250 -1.99 -8.56 -1.91
N TYR A 251 -1.88 -7.25 -1.68
CA TYR A 251 -2.66 -6.22 -2.36
C TYR A 251 -1.82 -5.52 -3.42
N TYR A 252 -2.28 -5.54 -4.66
CA TYR A 252 -1.54 -5.02 -5.80
C TYR A 252 -2.34 -3.97 -6.55
N PHE A 253 -1.81 -2.76 -6.64
CA PHE A 253 -2.35 -1.69 -7.47
C PHE A 253 -1.82 -1.82 -8.89
N VAL A 254 -2.71 -2.17 -9.81
CA VAL A 254 -2.35 -2.59 -11.17
C VAL A 254 -2.59 -1.46 -12.15
N GLY A 255 -1.56 -1.11 -12.93
CA GLY A 255 -1.63 -0.14 -14.02
C GLY A 255 -2.03 1.27 -13.57
N GLY A 256 -1.85 1.58 -12.29
CA GLY A 256 -2.41 2.80 -11.69
C GLY A 256 -3.94 2.84 -11.76
N TYR A 257 -4.63 1.71 -11.84
CA TYR A 257 -6.06 1.67 -12.07
C TYR A 257 -6.84 1.33 -10.80
N GLY A 258 -6.57 0.15 -10.25
CA GLY A 258 -7.29 -0.41 -9.11
C GLY A 258 -6.47 -1.48 -8.41
N ILE A 259 -6.82 -1.74 -7.15
CA ILE A 259 -6.21 -2.78 -6.33
C ILE A 259 -6.91 -4.12 -6.60
N VAL A 260 -6.11 -5.18 -6.65
CA VAL A 260 -6.52 -6.58 -6.60
C VAL A 260 -5.98 -7.22 -5.32
N ARG A 261 -6.76 -8.13 -4.74
CA ARG A 261 -6.32 -9.03 -3.69
C ARG A 261 -5.83 -10.33 -4.32
N TYR A 262 -4.53 -10.56 -4.36
CA TYR A 262 -3.95 -11.77 -4.93
C TYR A 262 -3.69 -12.81 -3.85
N VAL A 263 -4.13 -14.06 -4.09
CA VAL A 263 -3.90 -15.20 -3.20
C VAL A 263 -3.02 -16.20 -3.93
N ALA A 264 -1.74 -16.23 -3.54
CA ALA A 264 -0.70 -17.06 -4.15
C ALA A 264 -0.71 -18.49 -3.58
N SER A 265 -1.87 -19.05 -3.24
CA SER A 265 -1.99 -20.38 -2.65
C SER A 265 -3.28 -21.06 -3.07
N ASP A 266 -3.38 -22.37 -2.86
CA ASP A 266 -4.61 -23.13 -3.08
C ASP A 266 -5.66 -22.93 -1.97
N ARG A 267 -5.34 -22.11 -0.95
CA ARG A 267 -6.27 -21.78 0.14
C ARG A 267 -7.18 -20.64 -0.29
N GLU A 268 -8.44 -20.71 0.11
CA GLU A 268 -9.37 -19.59 0.01
C GLU A 268 -8.85 -18.40 0.83
N PHE A 269 -9.16 -17.19 0.36
CA PHE A 269 -8.86 -15.98 1.12
C PHE A 269 -9.52 -16.03 2.51
N SER A 270 -8.79 -15.60 3.52
CA SER A 270 -9.34 -15.33 4.86
C SER A 270 -8.77 -14.02 5.37
N GLU A 271 -9.54 -13.30 6.19
CA GLU A 271 -9.08 -12.03 6.79
C GLU A 271 -7.82 -12.18 7.66
N ASN A 272 -7.50 -13.40 8.12
CA ASN A 272 -6.32 -13.71 8.93
C ASN A 272 -5.11 -14.14 8.09
N MET A 273 -5.25 -14.23 6.76
CA MET A 273 -4.12 -14.52 5.88
C MET A 273 -3.17 -13.32 5.92
N ASP A 274 -1.88 -13.60 6.12
CA ASP A 274 -0.88 -12.55 6.04
C ASP A 274 -0.68 -12.13 4.57
N MET A 275 -1.06 -10.89 4.29
CA MET A 275 -1.00 -10.28 2.96
C MET A 275 0.26 -9.41 2.79
N ASN A 276 1.20 -9.46 3.74
CA ASN A 276 2.39 -8.60 3.79
C ASN A 276 3.71 -9.34 3.50
N ILE A 277 3.68 -10.64 3.21
CA ILE A 277 4.88 -11.40 2.79
C ILE A 277 5.47 -10.75 1.53
N PRO A 278 6.70 -10.19 1.56
CA PRO A 278 7.26 -9.51 0.40
C PRO A 278 7.36 -10.45 -0.81
N ASN A 279 7.27 -9.89 -2.01
CA ASN A 279 7.57 -10.66 -3.23
C ASN A 279 9.05 -11.08 -3.22
N ASP A 280 9.36 -12.25 -3.78
CA ASP A 280 10.75 -12.61 -4.07
C ASP A 280 11.11 -11.99 -5.42
N PRO A 281 11.82 -10.86 -5.53
CA PRO A 281 12.13 -10.31 -6.85
C PRO A 281 12.86 -11.38 -7.67
N ALA A 282 12.37 -11.67 -8.87
CA ALA A 282 13.02 -12.60 -9.79
C ALA A 282 14.34 -12.01 -10.27
N GLN A 283 15.38 -12.18 -9.46
CA GLN A 283 16.71 -11.59 -9.62
C GLN A 283 16.68 -10.04 -9.63
N PRO A 284 17.72 -9.38 -9.09
CA PRO A 284 17.85 -7.95 -9.27
C PRO A 284 17.94 -7.68 -10.78
N VAL A 285 17.05 -6.82 -11.28
CA VAL A 285 17.33 -6.13 -12.54
C VAL A 285 18.52 -5.24 -12.22
N ASP A 286 19.64 -5.44 -12.92
CA ASP A 286 20.77 -4.52 -12.91
C ASP A 286 20.31 -3.17 -13.51
N ASP A 287 19.51 -2.42 -12.76
CA ASP A 287 19.20 -1.03 -13.06
C ASP A 287 20.05 -0.18 -12.11
N ASP A 288 21.00 0.55 -12.70
CA ASP A 288 21.86 1.58 -12.08
C ASP A 288 21.02 2.78 -11.56
N ASP A 289 20.00 2.55 -10.73
CA ASP A 289 19.21 3.60 -10.08
C ASP A 289 19.38 3.54 -8.55
N ASP A 290 20.22 4.45 -8.07
CA ASP A 290 20.80 4.56 -6.73
C ASP A 290 19.76 5.05 -5.67
N SER A 291 18.53 4.53 -5.70
CA SER A 291 17.45 4.99 -4.81
C SER A 291 16.67 3.92 -4.04
N MET A 292 17.07 2.64 -4.11
CA MET A 292 16.58 1.65 -3.16
C MET A 292 17.22 1.91 -1.79
N GLU A 293 16.40 2.11 -0.75
CA GLU A 293 16.90 2.06 0.62
C GLU A 293 17.56 0.69 0.83
N ALA A 294 18.88 0.68 1.02
CA ALA A 294 19.63 -0.54 1.18
C ALA A 294 19.03 -1.38 2.32
N SER A 295 18.67 -2.61 2.01
CA SER A 295 18.18 -3.59 2.97
C SER A 295 19.24 -4.67 3.21
N GLU A 296 19.38 -5.05 4.47
CA GLU A 296 20.26 -6.13 4.91
C GLU A 296 19.40 -7.35 5.22
N THR A 297 19.81 -8.54 4.74
CA THR A 297 19.05 -9.78 4.93
C THR A 297 19.89 -10.85 5.61
N VAL A 298 19.29 -11.54 6.56
CA VAL A 298 19.91 -12.62 7.33
C VAL A 298 18.96 -13.82 7.37
N LYS A 299 19.46 -15.00 7.01
CA LYS A 299 18.67 -16.25 7.04
C LYS A 299 18.90 -17.02 8.33
N PHE A 300 17.83 -17.56 8.91
CA PHE A 300 17.88 -18.50 10.02
C PHE A 300 16.78 -19.55 9.91
N ARG A 301 16.88 -20.63 10.68
CA ARG A 301 15.93 -21.76 10.63
C ARG A 301 15.48 -22.14 12.02
N THR A 302 14.22 -22.56 12.14
CA THR A 302 13.67 -23.23 13.31
C THR A 302 13.33 -24.68 12.93
N ASP A 303 13.68 -25.65 13.80
CA ASP A 303 13.49 -27.08 13.50
C ASP A 303 12.13 -27.61 13.97
N ARG A 304 11.45 -26.84 14.80
CA ARG A 304 10.16 -27.15 15.43
C ARG A 304 9.44 -25.85 15.72
N GLU A 305 8.14 -25.95 16.00
CA GLU A 305 7.38 -24.84 16.55
C GLU A 305 7.93 -24.46 17.93
N GLU A 306 8.49 -23.26 18.06
CA GLU A 306 9.05 -22.78 19.31
C GLU A 306 8.99 -21.26 19.42
N GLU A 307 9.01 -20.75 20.66
CA GLU A 307 9.07 -19.31 20.92
C GLU A 307 10.49 -18.80 20.65
N ILE A 308 10.59 -17.85 19.71
CA ILE A 308 11.82 -17.21 19.28
C ILE A 308 11.75 -15.73 19.60
N THR A 309 12.84 -15.20 20.14
CA THR A 309 13.07 -13.76 20.27
C THR A 309 14.12 -13.33 19.25
N VAL A 310 13.77 -12.38 18.39
CA VAL A 310 14.73 -11.73 17.47
C VAL A 310 14.94 -10.30 17.92
N GLN A 311 16.19 -9.92 18.12
CA GLN A 311 16.61 -8.60 18.54
C GLN A 311 17.61 -8.05 17.52
N VAL A 312 17.41 -6.80 17.09
CA VAL A 312 18.35 -6.04 16.26
C VAL A 312 18.78 -4.83 17.06
N THR A 313 20.09 -4.65 17.21
CA THR A 313 20.69 -3.46 17.84
C THR A 313 21.47 -2.68 16.79
N PHE A 314 21.29 -1.37 16.73
CA PHE A 314 21.96 -0.49 15.79
C PHE A 314 22.49 0.76 16.49
N GLU A 315 23.51 1.39 15.91
CA GLU A 315 24.03 2.64 16.44
C GLU A 315 22.95 3.74 16.37
N PRO A 316 22.56 4.35 17.52
CA PRO A 316 21.65 5.48 17.50
C PRO A 316 22.31 6.69 16.84
N GLU A 317 21.51 7.53 16.19
CA GLU A 317 22.01 8.73 15.54
C GLU A 317 22.67 9.66 16.57
N LYS A 318 23.93 10.05 16.33
CA LYS A 318 24.58 11.11 17.11
C LYS A 318 24.09 12.44 16.59
N GLY A 319 23.16 13.06 17.31
CA GLY A 319 22.64 14.38 16.95
C GLY A 319 23.72 15.46 16.95
N GLU A 320 24.13 15.91 15.77
CA GLU A 320 24.61 17.28 15.58
C GLU A 320 23.67 17.98 14.59
N GLY A 321 22.96 19.00 15.09
CA GLY A 321 21.94 19.70 14.35
C GLY A 321 22.53 20.54 13.21
N ASP A 322 22.35 20.08 11.98
CA ASP A 322 22.65 20.83 10.76
C ASP A 322 21.43 20.91 9.82
N GLY A 323 20.22 21.01 10.37
CA GLY A 323 19.04 21.49 9.64
C GLY A 323 18.50 20.58 8.53
N TYR A 324 19.16 19.46 8.23
CA TYR A 324 18.57 18.32 7.55
C TYR A 324 17.89 17.43 8.61
N GLY A 325 16.67 16.97 8.35
CA GLY A 325 15.89 16.22 9.34
C GLY A 325 16.64 14.97 9.83
N SER A 326 16.37 14.56 11.08
CA SER A 326 16.90 13.33 11.69
C SER A 326 16.75 12.14 10.74
N ILE A 327 17.81 11.34 10.58
CA ILE A 327 17.75 10.11 9.80
C ILE A 327 16.77 9.16 10.52
N PRO A 328 15.71 8.67 9.85
CA PRO A 328 14.77 7.75 10.48
C PRO A 328 15.48 6.49 11.00
N ASP A 329 15.10 6.02 12.19
CA ASP A 329 15.58 4.69 12.64
C ASP A 329 15.19 3.60 11.66
N PRO A 330 16.03 2.55 11.54
CA PRO A 330 15.72 1.41 10.73
C PRO A 330 14.44 0.72 11.19
N THR A 331 13.89 -0.08 10.28
CA THR A 331 12.80 -1.02 10.56
C THR A 331 13.31 -2.44 10.31
N ALA A 332 12.70 -3.42 10.97
CA ALA A 332 13.07 -4.82 10.75
C ALA A 332 11.85 -5.72 10.82
N LYS A 333 11.89 -6.81 10.05
CA LYS A 333 10.87 -7.85 10.03
C LYS A 333 11.48 -9.23 9.85
N VAL A 334 10.86 -10.23 10.47
CA VAL A 334 11.12 -11.65 10.23
C VAL A 334 10.09 -12.14 9.22
N ILE A 335 10.54 -12.67 8.10
CA ILE A 335 9.71 -13.17 6.99
C ILE A 335 9.80 -14.69 7.00
N GLY A 336 8.66 -15.37 7.14
CA GLY A 336 8.52 -16.81 6.95
C GLY A 336 7.55 -17.13 5.80
N GLU A 337 7.35 -18.42 5.54
CA GLU A 337 6.50 -18.91 4.42
C GLU A 337 5.05 -18.42 4.47
N HIS A 338 4.52 -18.18 5.68
CA HIS A 338 3.10 -17.89 5.88
C HIS A 338 2.83 -16.64 6.72
N ALA A 339 3.86 -15.98 7.22
CA ALA A 339 3.72 -14.84 8.12
C ALA A 339 4.96 -13.95 8.13
N VAL A 340 4.72 -12.66 8.35
CA VAL A 340 5.71 -11.61 8.59
C VAL A 340 5.52 -11.09 10.01
N TYR A 341 6.63 -10.95 10.72
CA TYR A 341 6.65 -10.45 12.10
C TYR A 341 7.49 -9.19 12.17
N SER A 342 6.85 -8.03 12.33
CA SER A 342 7.54 -6.76 12.52
C SER A 342 8.21 -6.70 13.89
N LEU A 343 9.45 -6.22 13.92
CA LEU A 343 10.12 -5.89 15.17
C LEU A 343 9.64 -4.52 15.65
N SER A 344 9.33 -4.44 16.94
CA SER A 344 8.90 -3.22 17.60
C SER A 344 10.09 -2.53 18.28
N PRO A 345 10.10 -1.19 18.38
CA PRO A 345 11.12 -0.48 19.15
C PRO A 345 11.18 -0.96 20.61
N GLY A 346 12.38 -1.32 21.06
CA GLY A 346 12.69 -1.64 22.44
C GLY A 346 13.26 -0.43 23.16
N LYS A 347 14.52 -0.53 23.59
CA LYS A 347 15.31 0.61 24.06
C LYS A 347 15.84 1.41 22.87
N GLU A 348 16.43 2.57 23.15
CA GLU A 348 17.11 3.38 22.13
C GLU A 348 18.16 2.53 21.39
N GLY A 349 18.10 2.53 20.04
CA GLY A 349 18.97 1.70 19.21
C GLY A 349 18.59 0.22 19.14
N GLU A 350 17.37 -0.16 19.54
CA GLU A 350 16.95 -1.57 19.60
C GLU A 350 15.57 -1.80 18.96
N LEU A 351 15.48 -2.84 18.13
CA LEU A 351 14.24 -3.43 17.65
C LEU A 351 14.13 -4.86 18.18
N THR A 352 12.94 -5.29 18.61
CA THR A 352 12.73 -6.64 19.14
C THR A 352 11.39 -7.22 18.73
N MET A 353 11.34 -8.53 18.55
CA MET A 353 10.10 -9.29 18.45
C MET A 353 10.22 -10.59 19.24
N THR A 354 9.09 -11.09 19.72
CA THR A 354 8.99 -12.44 20.30
C THR A 354 7.71 -13.07 19.80
N ALA A 355 7.83 -14.24 19.16
CA ALA A 355 6.68 -15.00 18.68
C ALA A 355 6.96 -16.50 18.67
N VAL A 356 5.90 -17.29 18.68
CA VAL A 356 5.96 -18.72 18.38
C VAL A 356 6.07 -18.88 16.87
N LEU A 357 7.21 -19.37 16.40
CA LEU A 357 7.50 -19.57 14.98
C LEU A 357 7.37 -21.06 14.64
N PRO A 358 6.55 -21.45 13.65
CA PRO A 358 6.53 -22.82 13.11
C PRO A 358 7.91 -23.26 12.61
N ALA A 359 8.12 -24.58 12.48
CA ALA A 359 9.33 -25.11 11.84
C ALA A 359 9.46 -24.57 10.40
N GLY A 360 10.61 -24.01 10.03
CA GLY A 360 10.81 -23.47 8.70
C GLY A 360 12.04 -22.57 8.58
N ASP A 361 12.27 -22.13 7.35
CA ASP A 361 13.30 -21.14 7.02
C ASP A 361 12.71 -19.73 7.12
N TYR A 362 13.50 -18.81 7.69
CA TYR A 362 13.11 -17.43 7.93
C TYR A 362 14.19 -16.47 7.44
N THR A 363 13.76 -15.29 6.99
CA THR A 363 14.64 -14.17 6.63
C THR A 363 14.36 -12.98 7.54
N LEU A 364 15.36 -12.53 8.29
CA LEU A 364 15.36 -11.22 8.93
C LEU A 364 15.76 -10.18 7.88
N GLU A 365 14.87 -9.26 7.57
CA GLU A 365 15.14 -8.09 6.72
C GLU A 365 15.23 -6.83 7.60
N ILE A 366 16.27 -6.02 7.40
CA ILE A 366 16.50 -4.75 8.08
C ILE A 366 16.63 -3.66 7.01
N THR A 367 15.79 -2.62 7.09
CA THR A 367 15.73 -1.54 6.10
C THR A 367 15.97 -0.20 6.76
N GLY A 368 16.63 0.73 6.05
CA GLY A 368 16.86 2.09 6.55
C GLY A 368 18.06 2.21 7.50
N LEU A 369 19.06 1.32 7.37
CA LEU A 369 20.27 1.39 8.19
C LEU A 369 21.11 2.64 7.90
N ASN A 370 21.07 3.18 6.68
CA ASN A 370 21.75 4.43 6.30
C ASN A 370 23.24 4.45 6.72
N GLY A 371 23.93 3.31 6.60
CA GLY A 371 25.34 3.16 6.97
C GLY A 371 25.62 2.94 8.47
N ARG A 372 24.59 2.87 9.33
CA ARG A 372 24.74 2.57 10.77
C ARG A 372 25.23 1.13 10.95
N ALA A 373 26.17 0.94 11.87
CA ALA A 373 26.56 -0.40 12.29
C ALA A 373 25.41 -1.07 13.05
N TYR A 374 25.24 -2.38 12.84
CA TYR A 374 24.20 -3.16 13.48
C TYR A 374 24.71 -4.54 13.93
N ASN A 375 23.96 -5.15 14.83
CA ASN A 375 24.10 -6.53 15.25
C ASN A 375 22.70 -7.13 15.44
N TYR A 376 22.58 -8.45 15.33
CA TYR A 376 21.32 -9.15 15.58
C TYR A 376 21.56 -10.39 16.44
N ARG A 377 20.52 -10.78 17.18
CA ARG A 377 20.49 -11.99 17.98
C ARG A 377 19.16 -12.69 17.80
N VAL A 378 19.22 -13.99 17.52
CA VAL A 378 18.07 -14.91 17.54
C VAL A 378 18.22 -15.81 18.75
N THR A 379 17.26 -15.78 19.66
CA THR A 379 17.29 -16.56 20.91
C THR A 379 16.09 -17.49 20.96
N LYS A 380 16.31 -18.76 21.30
CA LYS A 380 15.25 -19.74 21.52
C LYS A 380 14.86 -19.77 22.99
N LYS A 381 13.57 -19.94 23.29
CA LYS A 381 13.10 -20.16 24.67
C LYS A 381 13.68 -21.48 25.20
N GLY A 382 14.76 -21.38 25.97
CA GLY A 382 15.53 -22.52 26.49
C GLY A 382 17.04 -22.26 26.55
N ASP A 383 17.57 -21.29 25.80
CA ASP A 383 19.00 -20.97 25.74
C ASP A 383 19.47 -19.96 26.80
N GLN A 384 18.62 -19.63 27.80
CA GLN A 384 18.97 -18.68 28.88
C GLN A 384 19.67 -19.31 30.11
N ASP A 385 19.93 -20.62 30.09
CA ASP A 385 20.71 -21.30 31.14
C ASP A 385 21.95 -21.97 30.52
N GLY A 386 23.01 -21.20 30.29
CA GLY A 386 24.31 -21.67 29.78
C GLY A 386 25.47 -20.81 30.25
#